data_AF-A0A242KAT5-F1
#
_entry.id   AF-A0A242KAT5-F1
#
_cell.length_a   1.000
_cell.length_b   1.000
_cell.length_c   1.000
_cell.angle_alpha   90.00
_cell.angle_beta   90.00
_cell.angle_gamma   90.00
#
_symmetry.space_group_name_H-M   'P 1'
#
loop_
_entity.id
_entity.type
_entity.pdbx_description
1 polymer ?
#
loop_
_entity_poly.entity_id
_entity_poly.type
_entity_poly.pdbx_seq_one_letter_code
_entity_poly.pdbx_strand_id
1 'polypeptide(L)'
;MTIGPFRLGMRTMKSALAVMICILLFKLTDRGAPMIAALAAVFSLRQDLTTSLSFGKSRVLGNSIGGGLALLYFVVQQHFANDFLVELLFLPLLVILVIVLSDGIGNNPGIISAIATLLMIALSVPQGESVYYAFERVLDTFIGTFVAISLNFLIRAKPVEKKRQIDEDLLELEKKEKELEALRKSVKERIEKEQPPS
;
A
#
# COMPACT_ATOMS: atom_id res chain seq x y z
N MET A 1 -11.84 16.66 1.86
CA MET A 1 -11.55 18.10 1.66
C MET A 1 -10.86 18.26 0.32
N THR A 2 -11.34 19.15 -0.55
CA THR A 2 -10.75 19.37 -1.88
C THR A 2 -10.13 20.76 -1.93
N ILE A 3 -8.84 20.84 -2.25
CA ILE A 3 -8.13 22.11 -2.48
C ILE A 3 -7.80 22.13 -3.98
N GLY A 4 -8.63 22.83 -4.77
CA GLY A 4 -8.53 22.79 -6.23
C GLY A 4 -8.67 21.35 -6.77
N PRO A 5 -7.73 20.86 -7.61
CA PRO A 5 -7.78 19.49 -8.13
C PRO A 5 -7.37 18.42 -7.10
N PHE A 6 -6.84 18.81 -5.93
CA PHE A 6 -6.28 17.89 -4.96
C PHE A 6 -7.33 17.43 -3.95
N ARG A 7 -7.46 16.11 -3.76
CA ARG A 7 -8.38 15.49 -2.80
C ARG A 7 -7.62 14.98 -1.57
N LEU A 8 -7.85 15.61 -0.41
CA LEU A 8 -7.43 15.10 0.89
C LEU A 8 -8.53 14.19 1.45
N GLY A 9 -8.33 12.89 1.23
CA GLY A 9 -9.19 11.83 1.75
C GLY A 9 -8.73 11.28 3.09
N MET A 10 -9.63 10.58 3.78
CA MET A 10 -9.36 9.95 5.08
C MET A 10 -8.17 8.99 5.03
N ARG A 11 -7.99 8.23 3.93
CA ARG A 11 -6.84 7.34 3.74
C ARG A 11 -5.51 8.11 3.72
N THR A 12 -5.46 9.27 3.07
CA THR A 12 -4.25 10.11 3.01
C THR A 12 -3.84 10.58 4.40
N MET A 13 -4.80 11.04 5.21
CA MET A 13 -4.55 11.44 6.59
C MET A 13 -4.08 10.28 7.46
N LYS A 14 -4.71 9.10 7.32
CA LYS A 14 -4.25 7.89 8.03
C LYS A 14 -2.83 7.49 7.62
N SER A 15 -2.46 7.61 6.35
CA SER A 15 -1.09 7.31 5.91
C SER A 15 -0.07 8.22 6.57
N ALA A 16 -0.31 9.54 6.58
CA ALA A 16 0.58 10.49 7.24
C ALA A 16 0.68 10.20 8.75
N LEU A 17 -0.45 9.91 9.40
CA LEU A 17 -0.50 9.60 10.82
C LEU A 17 0.19 8.26 11.15
N ALA A 18 0.07 7.23 10.30
CA ALA A 18 0.77 5.97 10.48
C ALA A 18 2.30 6.15 10.39
N VAL A 19 2.78 6.97 9.44
CA VAL A 19 4.20 7.32 9.34
C VAL A 19 4.66 8.07 10.59
N MET A 20 3.88 9.04 11.05
CA MET A 20 4.18 9.78 12.30
C MET A 20 4.29 8.85 13.51
N ILE A 21 3.37 7.89 13.65
CA ILE A 21 3.41 6.88 14.73
C ILE A 21 4.64 5.99 14.61
N CYS A 22 5.01 5.54 13.40
CA CYS A 22 6.22 4.73 13.21
C CYS A 22 7.49 5.51 13.61
N ILE A 23 7.61 6.77 13.19
CA ILE A 23 8.74 7.65 13.56
C ILE A 23 8.81 7.81 15.09
N LEU A 24 7.67 8.09 15.73
CA LEU A 24 7.61 8.28 17.18
C LEU A 24 7.99 6.99 17.92
N LEU A 25 7.44 5.83 17.50
CA LEU A 25 7.73 4.54 18.10
C LEU A 25 9.23 4.22 18.03
N PHE A 26 9.85 4.40 16.86
CA PHE A 26 11.28 4.12 16.67
C PHE A 26 12.16 5.08 17.47
N LYS A 27 11.76 6.34 17.61
CA LYS A 27 12.48 7.31 18.45
C LYS A 27 12.37 6.97 19.94
N LEU A 28 11.21 6.52 20.41
CA LEU A 28 10.99 6.17 21.82
C LEU A 28 11.64 4.83 22.21
N THR A 29 11.79 3.90 21.27
CA THR A 29 12.38 2.57 21.49
C THR A 29 13.85 2.49 21.10
N ASP A 30 14.43 3.59 20.62
CA ASP A 30 15.81 3.68 20.10
C ASP A 30 16.15 2.61 19.05
N ARG A 31 15.18 2.28 18.19
CA ARG A 31 15.24 1.16 17.23
C ARG A 31 15.95 1.49 15.90
N GLY A 32 16.41 2.73 15.76
CA GLY A 32 17.08 3.24 14.55
C GLY A 32 16.11 3.82 13.51
N ALA A 33 16.42 3.63 12.23
CA ALA A 33 15.71 4.29 11.14
C ALA A 33 14.30 3.72 10.90
N PRO A 34 13.22 4.53 10.94
CA PRO A 34 11.84 4.05 10.79
C PRO A 34 11.40 3.75 9.36
N MET A 35 12.30 3.86 8.37
CA MET A 35 11.96 3.80 6.94
C MET A 35 11.16 2.56 6.59
N ILE A 36 11.62 1.38 7.00
CA ILE A 36 10.97 0.10 6.66
C ILE A 36 9.59 0.00 7.30
N ALA A 37 9.47 0.33 8.58
CA ALA A 37 8.18 0.33 9.27
C ALA A 37 7.20 1.35 8.65
N ALA A 38 7.68 2.55 8.30
CA ALA A 38 6.86 3.58 7.67
C ALA A 38 6.34 3.14 6.29
N LEU A 39 7.20 2.57 5.43
CA LEU A 39 6.79 2.04 4.13
C LEU A 39 5.81 0.87 4.27
N ALA A 40 6.10 -0.07 5.18
CA ALA A 40 5.21 -1.17 5.49
C ALA A 40 3.84 -0.68 5.99
N ALA A 41 3.80 0.40 6.78
CA ALA A 41 2.54 1.01 7.23
C ALA A 41 1.75 1.68 6.10
N VAL A 42 2.42 2.36 5.17
CA VAL A 42 1.75 2.98 4.01
C VAL A 42 1.22 1.92 3.04
N PHE A 43 2.03 0.92 2.73
CA PHE A 43 1.61 -0.23 1.92
C PHE A 43 0.49 -1.02 2.62
N SER A 44 0.55 -1.06 3.95
CA SER A 44 -0.42 -1.36 5.03
C SER A 44 -1.86 -0.93 4.86
N LEU A 45 -2.05 0.34 4.51
CA LEU A 45 -3.34 1.00 4.62
C LEU A 45 -4.21 0.77 3.38
N ARG A 46 -5.52 0.60 3.63
CA ARG A 46 -6.60 0.45 2.63
C ARG A 46 -7.79 1.31 3.04
N GLN A 47 -8.72 1.55 2.12
CA GLN A 47 -9.91 2.39 2.38
C GLN A 47 -10.92 1.70 3.31
N ASP A 48 -11.15 0.38 3.15
CA ASP A 48 -12.17 -0.35 3.92
C ASP A 48 -11.58 -1.34 4.93
N LEU A 49 -12.31 -1.57 6.02
CA LEU A 49 -11.85 -2.34 7.18
C LEU A 49 -12.09 -3.85 7.12
N THR A 50 -13.22 -4.27 6.54
CA THR A 50 -13.52 -5.68 6.30
C THR A 50 -12.50 -6.28 5.34
N THR A 51 -12.12 -5.52 4.31
CA THR A 51 -10.99 -5.86 3.44
C THR A 51 -9.65 -5.68 4.14
N SER A 52 -9.49 -4.73 5.08
CA SER A 52 -8.22 -4.56 5.81
C SER A 52 -7.81 -5.72 6.69
N LEU A 53 -8.75 -6.49 7.27
CA LEU A 53 -8.38 -7.68 8.06
C LEU A 53 -7.94 -8.85 7.15
N SER A 54 -8.66 -9.14 6.07
CA SER A 54 -8.22 -10.19 5.13
C SER A 54 -6.91 -9.79 4.43
N PHE A 55 -6.78 -8.53 4.01
CA PHE A 55 -5.54 -7.99 3.48
C PHE A 55 -4.43 -7.93 4.53
N GLY A 56 -4.75 -7.64 5.79
CA GLY A 56 -3.80 -7.63 6.89
C GLY A 56 -3.14 -8.99 7.05
N LYS A 57 -3.96 -10.06 7.08
CA LYS A 57 -3.46 -11.45 7.08
C LYS A 57 -2.58 -11.75 5.87
N SER A 58 -3.05 -11.37 4.68
CA SER A 58 -2.33 -11.56 3.42
C SER A 58 -0.96 -10.87 3.42
N ARG A 59 -0.86 -9.67 4.01
CA ARG A 59 0.42 -8.95 4.15
C ARG A 59 1.32 -9.52 5.24
N VAL A 60 0.78 -9.95 6.37
CA VAL A 60 1.58 -10.63 7.40
C VAL A 60 2.23 -11.89 6.79
N LEU A 61 1.46 -12.66 6.02
CA LEU A 61 1.99 -13.82 5.29
C LEU A 61 2.99 -13.42 4.20
N GLY A 62 2.69 -12.36 3.43
CA GLY A 62 3.58 -11.84 2.39
C GLY A 62 4.91 -11.35 2.96
N ASN A 63 4.90 -10.55 4.02
CA ASN A 63 6.10 -10.08 4.72
C ASN A 63 6.90 -11.24 5.33
N SER A 64 6.22 -12.31 5.76
CA SER A 64 6.91 -13.52 6.25
C SER A 64 7.68 -14.23 5.13
N ILE A 65 7.07 -14.40 3.95
CA ILE A 65 7.72 -15.03 2.78
C ILE A 65 8.85 -14.14 2.27
N GLY A 66 8.57 -12.86 2.04
CA GLY A 66 9.56 -11.89 1.56
C GLY A 66 10.71 -11.70 2.53
N GLY A 67 10.42 -11.60 3.83
CA GLY A 67 11.42 -11.45 4.88
C GLY A 67 12.27 -12.71 5.06
N GLY A 68 11.67 -13.89 5.01
CA GLY A 68 12.40 -15.16 5.03
C GLY A 68 13.36 -15.28 3.84
N LEU A 69 12.91 -14.95 2.63
CA LEU A 69 13.76 -14.96 1.45
C LEU A 69 14.79 -13.81 1.45
N ALA A 70 14.51 -12.69 2.10
CA ALA A 70 15.50 -11.62 2.31
C ALA A 70 16.63 -12.05 3.24
N LEU A 71 16.31 -12.79 4.31
CA LEU A 71 17.33 -13.37 5.19
C LEU A 71 18.18 -14.40 4.46
N LEU A 72 17.55 -15.25 3.63
CA LEU A 72 18.27 -16.17 2.74
C LEU A 72 19.19 -15.42 1.79
N TYR A 73 18.68 -14.38 1.12
CA TYR A 73 19.48 -13.50 0.25
C TYR A 73 20.69 -12.96 1.00
N PHE A 74 20.49 -12.39 2.19
CA PHE A 74 21.55 -11.75 2.96
C PHE A 74 22.65 -12.74 3.38
N VAL A 75 22.28 -13.96 3.79
CA VAL A 75 23.25 -15.03 4.12
C VAL A 75 24.07 -15.43 2.89
N VAL A 76 23.42 -15.56 1.72
CA VAL A 76 24.12 -15.89 0.47
C VAL A 76 25.03 -14.74 0.04
N GLN A 77 24.54 -13.50 0.08
CA GLN A 77 25.31 -12.30 -0.25
C GLN A 77 26.59 -12.21 0.59
N GLN A 78 26.49 -12.45 1.91
CA GLN A 78 27.63 -12.45 2.81
C GLN A 78 28.62 -13.60 2.51
N HIS A 79 28.14 -14.78 2.13
CA HIS A 79 28.99 -15.91 1.75
C HIS A 79 29.84 -15.62 0.51
N PHE A 80 29.28 -14.88 -0.45
CA PHE A 80 29.95 -14.45 -1.68
C PHE A 80 30.60 -13.06 -1.56
N ALA A 81 30.96 -12.62 -0.35
CA ALA A 81 31.64 -11.33 -0.10
C ALA A 81 30.94 -10.11 -0.74
N ASN A 82 29.60 -10.16 -0.80
CA ASN A 82 28.74 -9.14 -1.39
C ASN A 82 28.97 -8.90 -2.88
N ASP A 83 29.28 -9.97 -3.63
CA ASP A 83 29.46 -9.92 -5.08
C ASP A 83 28.21 -9.38 -5.80
N PHE A 84 28.43 -8.48 -6.74
CA PHE A 84 27.39 -7.88 -7.57
C PHE A 84 26.62 -8.92 -8.39
N LEU A 85 27.25 -10.04 -8.80
CA LEU A 85 26.59 -11.09 -9.55
C LEU A 85 25.50 -11.80 -8.75
N VAL A 86 25.64 -11.89 -7.43
CA VAL A 86 24.58 -12.44 -6.56
C VAL A 86 23.39 -11.49 -6.52
N GLU A 87 23.60 -10.18 -6.39
CA GLU A 87 22.53 -9.20 -6.51
C GLU A 87 21.88 -9.23 -7.91
N LEU A 88 22.68 -9.30 -8.98
CA LEU A 88 22.20 -9.28 -10.36
C LEU A 88 21.40 -10.53 -10.74
N LEU A 89 21.83 -11.72 -10.30
CA LEU A 89 21.28 -12.99 -10.76
C LEU A 89 20.40 -13.67 -9.71
N PHE A 90 20.82 -13.68 -8.43
CA PHE A 90 20.10 -14.41 -7.39
C PHE A 90 18.87 -13.65 -6.88
N LEU A 91 18.95 -12.32 -6.72
CA LEU A 91 17.82 -11.53 -6.24
C LEU A 91 16.59 -11.63 -7.17
N PRO A 92 16.70 -11.52 -8.52
CA PRO A 92 15.55 -11.76 -9.40
C PRO A 92 14.99 -13.18 -9.31
N LEU A 93 15.83 -14.20 -9.11
CA LEU A 93 15.36 -15.58 -8.89
C LEU A 93 14.52 -15.70 -7.62
N LEU A 94 14.92 -15.00 -6.55
CA LEU A 94 14.13 -14.94 -5.32
C LEU A 94 12.80 -14.20 -5.52
N VAL A 95 12.75 -13.18 -6.38
CA VAL A 95 11.48 -12.53 -6.74
C VAL A 95 10.54 -13.51 -7.44
N ILE A 96 11.05 -14.30 -8.40
CA ILE A 96 10.27 -15.37 -9.05
C ILE A 96 9.76 -16.37 -7.99
N LEU A 97 10.63 -16.78 -7.08
CA LEU A 97 10.27 -17.70 -6.00
C LEU A 97 9.18 -17.13 -5.07
N VAL A 98 9.27 -15.84 -4.69
CA VAL A 98 8.23 -15.15 -3.92
C VAL A 98 6.88 -15.25 -4.62
N ILE A 99 6.85 -14.98 -5.94
CA ILE A 99 5.61 -14.99 -6.73
C ILE A 99 5.02 -16.40 -6.75
N VAL A 100 5.81 -17.41 -7.11
CA VAL A 100 5.36 -18.80 -7.22
C VAL A 100 4.88 -19.35 -5.87
N LEU A 101 5.62 -19.09 -4.78
CA LEU A 101 5.22 -19.54 -3.45
C LEU A 101 3.94 -18.85 -2.98
N SER A 102 3.83 -17.54 -3.19
CA SER A 102 2.66 -16.77 -2.77
C SER A 102 1.41 -17.14 -3.57
N ASP A 103 1.55 -17.38 -4.87
CA ASP A 103 0.46 -17.83 -5.74
C ASP A 103 0.03 -19.27 -5.42
N GLY A 104 1.00 -20.17 -5.23
CA GLY A 104 0.74 -21.59 -4.91
C GLY A 104 0.00 -21.82 -3.60
N ILE A 105 0.10 -20.89 -2.64
CA ILE A 105 -0.67 -20.91 -1.38
C ILE A 105 -1.95 -20.04 -1.42
N GLY A 106 -2.28 -19.45 -2.58
CA GLY A 106 -3.47 -18.60 -2.76
C GLY A 106 -3.37 -17.22 -2.10
N ASN A 107 -2.17 -16.73 -1.80
CA ASN A 107 -1.93 -15.43 -1.17
C ASN A 107 -1.66 -14.32 -2.21
N ASN A 108 -2.37 -14.34 -3.33
CA ASN A 108 -2.21 -13.39 -4.44
C ASN A 108 -2.25 -11.91 -4.02
N PRO A 109 -3.13 -11.47 -3.10
CA PRO A 109 -3.16 -10.07 -2.64
C PRO A 109 -1.89 -9.64 -1.88
N GLY A 110 -1.08 -10.61 -1.41
CA GLY A 110 0.12 -10.42 -0.61
C GLY A 110 1.42 -10.42 -1.43
N ILE A 111 1.38 -10.81 -2.71
CA ILE A 111 2.56 -10.91 -3.59
C ILE A 111 3.35 -9.60 -3.61
N ILE A 112 2.67 -8.47 -3.83
CA ILE A 112 3.33 -7.15 -3.87
C ILE A 112 4.00 -6.83 -2.53
N SER A 113 3.36 -7.20 -1.41
CA SER A 113 3.92 -6.99 -0.06
C SER A 113 5.17 -7.85 0.17
N ALA A 114 5.14 -9.10 -0.31
CA ALA A 114 6.25 -10.03 -0.20
C ALA A 114 7.46 -9.57 -1.02
N ILE A 115 7.24 -9.19 -2.29
CA ILE A 115 8.30 -8.66 -3.16
C ILE A 115 8.87 -7.36 -2.59
N ALA A 116 8.00 -6.43 -2.17
CA ALA A 116 8.45 -5.17 -1.57
C ALA A 116 9.28 -5.42 -0.31
N THR A 117 8.89 -6.38 0.54
CA THR A 117 9.66 -6.76 1.74
C THR A 117 11.02 -7.33 1.36
N LEU A 118 11.07 -8.28 0.41
CA LEU A 118 12.31 -8.85 -0.09
C LEU A 118 13.27 -7.77 -0.59
N LEU A 119 12.81 -6.94 -1.53
CA LEU A 119 13.65 -5.93 -2.16
C LEU A 119 14.06 -4.82 -1.19
N MET A 120 13.15 -4.37 -0.34
CA MET A 120 13.44 -3.32 0.64
C MET A 120 14.55 -3.75 1.59
N ILE A 121 14.50 -4.99 2.09
CA ILE A 121 15.53 -5.49 3.00
C ILE A 121 16.82 -5.80 2.24
N ALA A 122 16.74 -6.52 1.11
CA ALA A 122 17.89 -6.90 0.30
C ALA A 122 18.71 -5.68 -0.17
N LEU A 123 18.05 -4.58 -0.54
CA LEU A 123 18.70 -3.42 -1.15
C LEU A 123 18.95 -2.25 -0.17
N SER A 124 18.30 -2.24 1.01
CA SER A 124 18.48 -1.15 1.98
C SER A 124 19.36 -1.50 3.17
N VAL A 125 19.60 -2.80 3.43
CA VAL A 125 20.55 -3.22 4.46
C VAL A 125 21.97 -3.03 3.92
N PRO A 126 22.83 -2.24 4.59
CA PRO A 126 24.21 -2.06 4.15
C PRO A 126 25.00 -3.38 4.14
N GLN A 127 25.90 -3.50 3.17
CA GLN A 127 26.79 -4.65 3.07
C GLN A 127 27.71 -4.72 4.30
N GLY A 128 27.93 -5.92 4.83
CA GLY A 128 28.75 -6.16 6.02
C GLY A 128 28.01 -6.06 7.36
N GLU A 129 26.71 -5.75 7.35
CA GLU A 129 25.86 -5.85 8.54
C GLU A 129 25.63 -7.30 8.98
N SER A 130 25.11 -7.47 10.19
CA SER A 130 24.80 -8.80 10.73
C SER A 130 23.47 -9.36 10.19
N VAL A 131 23.36 -10.70 10.11
CA VAL A 131 22.07 -11.37 9.85
C VAL A 131 21.01 -10.97 10.88
N TYR A 132 21.43 -10.72 12.13
CA TYR A 132 20.56 -10.21 13.18
C TYR A 132 19.96 -8.84 12.83
N TYR A 133 20.75 -7.93 12.27
CA TYR A 133 20.27 -6.64 11.79
C TYR A 133 19.26 -6.81 10.64
N ALA A 134 19.52 -7.70 9.68
CA ALA A 134 18.54 -8.01 8.62
C ALA A 134 17.23 -8.60 9.22
N PHE A 135 17.32 -9.42 10.26
CA PHE A 135 16.15 -9.93 10.98
C PHE A 135 15.38 -8.82 11.69
N GLU A 136 16.07 -7.84 12.30
CA GLU A 136 15.41 -6.66 12.86
C GLU A 136 14.64 -5.87 11.79
N ARG A 137 15.19 -5.73 10.58
CA ARG A 137 14.50 -5.11 9.45
C ARG A 137 13.25 -5.90 9.02
N VAL A 138 13.29 -7.23 9.08
CA VAL A 138 12.08 -8.07 8.89
C VAL A 138 11.03 -7.73 9.95
N LEU A 139 11.41 -7.68 11.23
CA LEU A 139 10.50 -7.29 12.32
C LEU A 139 9.91 -5.89 12.13
N ASP A 140 10.69 -4.94 11.62
CA ASP A 140 10.24 -3.58 11.36
C ASP A 140 9.08 -3.54 10.36
N THR A 141 9.04 -4.44 9.37
CA THR A 141 7.90 -4.55 8.47
C THR A 141 6.62 -4.97 9.19
N PHE A 142 6.72 -5.87 10.17
CA PHE A 142 5.56 -6.29 10.97
C PHE A 142 5.07 -5.17 11.88
N ILE A 143 5.98 -4.40 12.48
CA ILE A 143 5.62 -3.21 13.28
C ILE A 143 4.81 -2.23 12.43
N GLY A 144 5.31 -1.90 11.23
CA GLY A 144 4.59 -1.03 10.30
C GLY A 144 3.21 -1.55 9.90
N THR A 145 3.12 -2.84 9.54
CA THR A 145 1.84 -3.48 9.22
C THR A 145 0.86 -3.46 10.39
N PHE A 146 1.34 -3.70 11.62
CA PHE A 146 0.51 -3.66 12.82
C PHE A 146 0.01 -2.26 13.14
N VAL A 147 0.86 -1.23 13.02
CA VAL A 147 0.47 0.18 13.17
C VAL A 147 -0.63 0.54 12.16
N ALA A 148 -0.47 0.14 10.90
CA ALA A 148 -1.47 0.40 9.86
C ALA A 148 -2.82 -0.28 10.15
N ILE A 149 -2.83 -1.55 10.55
CA ILE A 149 -4.06 -2.28 10.89
C ILE A 149 -4.75 -1.61 12.08
N SER A 150 -3.98 -1.31 13.14
CA SER A 150 -4.48 -0.64 14.35
C SER A 150 -5.09 0.72 14.03
N LEU A 151 -4.39 1.54 13.24
CA LEU A 151 -4.87 2.86 12.86
C LEU A 151 -6.13 2.78 12.00
N ASN A 152 -6.19 1.81 11.08
CA ASN A 152 -7.37 1.65 10.25
C ASN A 152 -8.58 1.24 11.08
N PHE A 153 -8.37 0.44 12.13
CA PHE A 153 -9.41 0.03 13.08
C PHE A 153 -9.91 1.17 13.96
N LEU A 154 -8.99 1.96 14.53
CA LEU A 154 -9.33 3.05 15.46
C LEU A 154 -10.00 4.24 14.76
N ILE A 155 -9.51 4.63 13.58
CA ILE A 155 -10.02 5.80 12.85
C ILE A 155 -11.10 5.35 11.87
N ARG A 156 -12.31 5.04 12.36
CA ARG A 156 -13.48 4.79 11.51
C ARG A 156 -14.25 6.06 11.22
N ALA A 157 -14.74 6.21 9.98
CA ALA A 157 -15.83 7.14 9.73
C ALA A 157 -17.03 6.66 10.55
N LYS A 158 -17.54 7.51 11.45
CA LYS A 158 -18.75 7.21 12.22
C LYS A 158 -19.91 6.98 11.24
N PRO A 159 -20.89 6.11 11.56
CA PRO A 159 -22.03 5.82 10.68
C PRO A 159 -22.80 7.07 10.22
N VAL A 160 -22.81 8.13 11.04
CA VAL A 160 -23.39 9.44 10.72
C VAL A 160 -22.66 10.13 9.55
N GLU A 161 -21.33 10.09 9.54
CA GLU A 161 -20.50 10.69 8.48
C GLU A 161 -20.73 9.99 7.14
N LYS A 162 -20.90 8.66 7.17
CA LYS A 162 -21.16 7.85 5.98
C LYS A 162 -22.52 8.17 5.36
N LYS A 163 -23.55 8.35 6.19
CA LYS A 163 -24.88 8.75 5.70
C LYS A 163 -24.83 10.13 5.04
N ARG A 164 -24.16 11.09 5.69
CA ARG A 164 -23.97 12.44 5.14
C ARG A 164 -23.22 12.44 3.80
N GLN A 165 -22.19 11.61 3.66
CA GLN A 165 -21.46 11.44 2.39
C GLN A 165 -22.35 10.88 1.27
N ILE A 166 -23.18 9.89 1.57
CA ILE A 166 -24.13 9.34 0.59
C ILE A 166 -25.15 10.40 0.17
N ASP A 167 -25.67 11.18 1.12
CA ASP A 167 -26.61 12.27 0.83
C ASP A 167 -25.93 13.36 -0.04
N GLU A 168 -24.68 13.72 0.26
CA GLU A 168 -23.88 14.64 -0.56
C GLU A 168 -23.60 14.09 -1.97
N ASP A 169 -23.23 12.80 -2.09
CA ASP A 169 -22.98 12.12 -3.38
C ASP A 169 -24.25 12.05 -4.24
N LEU A 170 -25.41 11.78 -3.62
CA LEU A 170 -26.71 11.78 -4.31
C LEU A 170 -27.05 13.16 -4.88
N LEU A 171 -26.81 14.23 -4.12
CA LEU A 171 -27.01 15.60 -4.59
C LEU A 171 -26.07 15.96 -5.75
N GLU A 172 -24.83 15.50 -5.74
CA GLU A 172 -23.89 15.70 -6.85
C GLU A 172 -24.35 14.95 -8.11
N LEU A 173 -24.86 13.72 -7.96
CA LEU A 173 -25.40 12.92 -9.06
C LEU A 173 -26.62 13.58 -9.70
N GLU A 174 -27.58 14.06 -8.90
CA GLU A 174 -28.75 14.80 -9.42
C GLU A 174 -28.33 16.04 -10.22
N LYS A 175 -27.28 16.74 -9.77
CA LYS A 175 -26.75 17.90 -10.48
C LYS A 175 -26.15 17.51 -11.83
N LYS A 176 -25.37 16.41 -11.87
CA LYS A 176 -24.79 15.88 -13.11
C LYS A 176 -25.85 15.37 -14.08
N GLU A 177 -26.94 14.76 -13.60
CA GLU A 177 -28.05 14.34 -14.45
C GLU A 177 -28.71 15.53 -15.13
N LYS A 178 -28.98 16.62 -14.39
CA LYS A 178 -29.53 17.86 -14.97
C LYS A 178 -28.61 18.49 -16.02
N GLU A 179 -27.31 18.53 -15.75
CA GLU A 179 -26.32 19.01 -16.72
C GLU A 179 -26.28 18.13 -17.97
N LEU A 180 -26.36 16.80 -17.81
CA LEU A 180 -26.39 15.84 -18.91
C LEU A 180 -27.67 15.98 -19.75
N GLU A 181 -28.81 16.19 -19.13
CA GLU A 181 -30.08 16.45 -19.83
C GLU A 181 -30.03 17.74 -20.64
N ALA A 182 -29.50 18.83 -20.05
CA ALA A 182 -29.31 20.09 -20.75
C ALA A 182 -28.37 19.92 -21.96
N LEU A 183 -27.26 19.18 -21.77
CA LEU A 183 -26.32 18.87 -22.86
C LEU A 183 -27.00 18.04 -23.96
N ARG A 184 -27.77 17.01 -23.61
CA ARG A 184 -28.53 16.19 -24.57
C ARG A 184 -29.51 17.03 -25.39
N LYS A 185 -30.22 17.96 -24.75
CA LYS A 185 -31.15 18.87 -25.44
C LYS A 185 -30.41 19.76 -26.45
N SER A 186 -29.29 20.35 -26.03
CA SER A 186 -28.46 21.17 -26.92
C SER A 186 -27.92 20.42 -28.13
N VAL A 187 -27.55 19.14 -27.96
CA VAL A 187 -27.06 18.29 -29.06
C VAL A 187 -28.19 17.96 -30.03
N LYS A 188 -29.40 17.63 -29.53
CA LYS A 188 -30.56 17.37 -30.39
C LYS A 188 -30.93 18.60 -31.22
N GLU A 189 -30.96 19.79 -30.61
CA GLU A 189 -31.22 21.04 -31.33
C GLU A 189 -30.16 21.34 -32.41
N ARG A 190 -28.89 20.95 -32.19
CA ARG A 190 -27.84 21.07 -33.22
C ARG A 190 -28.06 20.10 -34.38
N ILE A 191 -28.44 18.86 -34.09
CA ILE A 191 -28.77 17.86 -35.12
C ILE A 191 -29.95 18.32 -35.99
N GLU A 192 -31.01 18.85 -35.37
CA GLU A 192 -32.17 19.38 -36.11
C GLU A 192 -31.80 20.58 -37.00
N LYS A 193 -30.85 21.42 -36.58
CA LYS A 193 -30.35 22.55 -37.38
C LYS A 193 -29.39 22.15 -38.51
N GLU A 194 -28.75 21.00 -38.42
CA GLU A 194 -27.79 20.50 -39.42
C GLU A 194 -28.41 19.54 -40.45
N GLN A 195 -29.68 19.14 -40.30
CA GLN A 195 -30.39 18.39 -41.35
C GLN A 195 -30.72 19.31 -42.54
N PRO A 196 -30.27 18.99 -43.78
CA PRO A 196 -30.58 19.81 -44.95
C PRO A 196 -32.08 19.73 -45.28
N PRO A 197 -32.71 20.83 -45.74
CA PRO A 197 -34.11 20.81 -46.16
C PRO A 197 -34.25 19.86 -47.35
N SER A 198 -35.20 18.92 -47.22
CA SER A 198 -35.62 17.94 -48.23
C SER A 198 -36.25 18.59 -49.45
#